data_AF-A0A143B4F0-F1
#
_entry.id   AF-A0A143B4F0-F1
#
_cell.length_a   1.000
_cell.length_b   1.000
_cell.length_c   1.000
_cell.angle_alpha   90.00
_cell.angle_beta   90.00
_cell.angle_gamma   90.00
#
_symmetry.space_group_name_H-M   'P 1'
#
loop_
_entity.id
_entity.type
_entity.pdbx_description
1 polymer ?
#
loop_
_entity_poly.entity_id
_entity_poly.type
_entity_poly.pdbx_seq_one_letter_code
_entity_poly.pdbx_strand_id
1 'polypeptide(L)'
;MNIDQAIHDPARYFATPDAIVDDPLLTREQKIAMLQRWEYDARELMVADEENMGGGPAPELDQVLSALHRLRFAADREHSAPTKQGGA
;
A
#
# COMPACT_ATOMS: atom_id res chain seq x y z
N MET A 1 -18.19 4.20 -0.69
CA MET A 1 -17.29 3.06 -0.90
C MET A 1 -17.47 2.09 0.23
N ASN A 2 -17.56 0.78 -0.05
CA ASN A 2 -17.58 -0.24 1.01
C ASN A 2 -16.14 -0.74 1.22
N ILE A 3 -15.58 -0.50 2.41
CA ILE A 3 -14.18 -0.79 2.71
C ILE A 3 -13.88 -2.29 2.57
N ASP A 4 -14.81 -3.12 3.00
CA ASP A 4 -14.69 -4.58 2.93
C ASP A 4 -14.50 -5.06 1.48
N GLN A 5 -15.26 -4.48 0.55
CA GLN A 5 -15.15 -4.79 -0.87
C GLN A 5 -13.86 -4.23 -1.49
N ALA A 6 -13.44 -3.06 -1.06
CA ALA A 6 -12.21 -2.45 -1.54
C ALA A 6 -10.94 -3.15 -1.04
N ILE A 7 -10.98 -3.84 0.10
CA ILE A 7 -9.89 -4.71 0.55
C ILE A 7 -9.67 -5.87 -0.44
N HIS A 8 -10.74 -6.39 -1.04
CA HIS A 8 -10.67 -7.49 -1.99
C HIS A 8 -10.31 -7.07 -3.41
N ASP A 9 -10.70 -5.86 -3.83
CA ASP A 9 -10.44 -5.34 -5.17
C ASP A 9 -10.17 -3.83 -5.11
N PRO A 10 -8.97 -3.43 -4.62
CA PRO A 10 -8.64 -2.02 -4.42
C PRO A 10 -8.47 -1.26 -5.72
N ALA A 11 -7.93 -1.90 -6.76
CA ALA A 11 -7.71 -1.31 -8.09
C ALA A 11 -9.03 -0.86 -8.76
N ARG A 12 -10.16 -1.45 -8.37
CA ARG A 12 -11.48 -1.02 -8.84
C ARG A 12 -11.98 0.29 -8.24
N TYR A 13 -11.57 0.59 -7.00
CA TYR A 13 -12.01 1.79 -6.28
C TYR A 13 -10.98 2.92 -6.32
N PHE A 14 -9.71 2.57 -6.51
CA PHE A 14 -8.60 3.51 -6.52
C PHE A 14 -7.83 3.41 -7.82
N ALA A 15 -7.52 4.56 -8.41
CA ALA A 15 -6.72 4.61 -9.63
C ALA A 15 -5.23 4.36 -9.37
N THR A 16 -4.75 4.64 -8.15
CA THR A 16 -3.34 4.43 -7.79
C THR A 16 -3.20 3.96 -6.33
N PRO A 17 -2.12 3.24 -6.00
CA PRO A 17 -1.80 2.86 -4.62
C PRO A 17 -1.62 4.06 -3.68
N ASP A 18 -1.11 5.18 -4.20
CA ASP A 18 -0.89 6.41 -3.44
C ASP A 18 -2.22 7.04 -2.99
N ALA A 19 -3.28 6.91 -3.80
CA ALA A 19 -4.63 7.37 -3.42
C ALA A 19 -5.16 6.65 -2.17
N ILE A 20 -4.82 5.38 -1.96
CA ILE A 20 -5.16 4.64 -0.73
C ILE A 20 -4.40 5.22 0.47
N VAL A 21 -3.14 5.61 0.27
CA VAL A 21 -2.30 6.18 1.33
C VAL A 21 -2.80 7.57 1.73
N ASP A 22 -3.19 8.40 0.76
CA ASP A 22 -3.69 9.76 0.99
C ASP A 22 -5.12 9.77 1.56
N ASP A 23 -5.91 8.71 1.34
CA ASP A 23 -7.29 8.66 1.78
C ASP A 23 -7.42 8.76 3.32
N PRO A 24 -8.05 9.81 3.86
CA PRO A 24 -8.17 10.02 5.31
C PRO A 24 -9.28 9.18 5.95
N LEU A 25 -10.17 8.57 5.15
CA LEU A 25 -11.27 7.73 5.65
C LEU A 25 -10.82 6.31 5.96
N LEU A 26 -9.67 5.89 5.42
CA LEU A 26 -9.09 4.58 5.66
C LEU A 26 -8.18 4.57 6.88
N THR A 27 -8.31 3.55 7.71
CA THR A 27 -7.33 3.28 8.75
C THR A 27 -6.06 2.69 8.14
N ARG A 28 -4.93 2.85 8.84
CA ARG A 28 -3.65 2.31 8.39
C ARG A 28 -3.71 0.80 8.09
N GLU A 29 -4.40 0.03 8.93
CA GLU A 29 -4.55 -1.41 8.73
C GLU A 29 -5.33 -1.73 7.46
N GLN A 30 -6.40 -0.98 7.18
CA GLN A 30 -7.18 -1.11 5.95
C GLN A 30 -6.34 -0.76 4.72
N LYS A 31 -5.56 0.34 4.78
CA LYS A 31 -4.64 0.74 3.72
C LYS A 31 -3.62 -0.37 3.42
N ILE A 32 -3.02 -0.93 4.46
CA ILE A 32 -2.06 -2.03 4.33
C ILE A 32 -2.72 -3.28 3.74
N ALA A 33 -3.93 -3.65 4.18
CA ALA A 33 -4.65 -4.81 3.67
C ALA A 33 -4.98 -4.67 2.18
N MET A 34 -5.48 -3.50 1.77
CA MET A 34 -5.74 -3.16 0.36
C MET A 34 -4.46 -3.25 -0.47
N LEU A 35 -3.38 -2.58 -0.03
CA LEU A 35 -2.12 -2.57 -0.78
C LEU A 35 -1.48 -3.95 -0.90
N GLN A 36 -1.55 -4.79 0.14
CA GLN A 36 -1.07 -6.18 0.05
C GLN A 36 -1.87 -7.00 -0.97
N ARG A 37 -3.19 -6.79 -1.05
CA ARG A 37 -4.01 -7.46 -2.05
C ARG A 37 -3.62 -7.01 -3.47
N TRP A 38 -3.49 -5.71 -3.67
CA TRP A 38 -3.06 -5.15 -4.95
C TRP A 38 -1.67 -5.65 -5.36
N GLU A 39 -0.73 -5.75 -4.42
CA GLU A 39 0.61 -6.32 -4.66
C GLU A 39 0.54 -7.73 -5.24
N TYR A 40 -0.36 -8.57 -4.71
CA TYR A 40 -0.58 -9.92 -5.21
C TYR A 40 -1.15 -9.89 -6.63
N ASP A 41 -2.23 -9.14 -6.85
CA ASP A 41 -2.88 -9.04 -8.17
C ASP A 41 -1.91 -8.48 -9.24
N ALA A 42 -1.09 -7.48 -8.89
CA ALA A 42 -0.08 -6.90 -9.78
C ALA A 42 1.04 -7.89 -10.14
N ARG A 43 1.43 -8.78 -9.21
CA ARG A 43 2.40 -9.85 -9.50
C ARG A 43 1.81 -10.93 -10.40
N GLU A 44 0.55 -11.32 -10.19
CA GLU A 44 -0.14 -12.28 -11.06
C GLU A 44 -0.27 -11.73 -12.49
N LEU A 45 -0.52 -10.43 -12.64
CA LEU A 45 -0.51 -9.72 -13.93
C LEU A 45 0.86 -9.74 -14.61
N MET A 46 1.97 -9.63 -13.85
CA MET A 46 3.32 -9.73 -14.41
C MET A 46 3.64 -11.13 -14.96
N VAL A 47 3.14 -12.19 -14.32
CA VAL A 47 3.33 -13.58 -14.80
C VAL A 47 2.66 -13.80 -16.16
N ALA A 48 1.60 -13.06 -16.46
CA ALA A 48 0.91 -13.14 -17.74
C ALA A 48 1.65 -12.43 -18.90
N ASP A 49 2.53 -11.46 -18.61
CA ASP A 49 3.23 -10.64 -19.62
C ASP A 49 4.65 -11.16 -19.95
N GLU A 50 5.17 -12.15 -19.20
CA GLU A 50 6.52 -12.66 -19.34
C GLU A 50 6.77 -13.49 -20.63
N GLU A 51 5.75 -13.72 -21.46
CA GLU A 51 5.90 -14.35 -22.79
C GLU A 51 6.27 -13.36 -23.92
N ASN A 52 6.32 -12.04 -23.68
CA ASN A 52 6.61 -11.08 -24.75
C ASN A 52 7.68 -10.02 -24.38
N MET A 53 8.93 -10.48 -24.29
CA MET A 53 10.18 -9.70 -24.48
C MET A 53 10.21 -8.26 -23.94
N GLY A 54 10.79 -8.07 -22.76
CA GLY A 54 11.23 -6.75 -22.28
C GLY A 54 10.78 -6.39 -20.87
N GLY A 55 10.74 -7.37 -19.96
CA GLY A 55 10.26 -7.24 -18.58
C GLY A 55 11.12 -6.31 -17.71
N GLY A 56 10.68 -5.06 -17.59
CA GLY A 56 10.94 -4.27 -16.39
C GLY A 56 9.87 -4.57 -15.33
N PRO A 57 10.11 -4.30 -14.04
CA PRO A 57 9.08 -4.41 -13.02
C PRO A 57 7.88 -3.54 -13.42
N ALA A 58 6.66 -4.11 -13.35
CA ALA A 58 5.46 -3.36 -13.65
C ALA A 58 5.43 -2.09 -12.77
N PRO A 59 5.21 -0.89 -13.35
CA PRO A 59 5.22 0.36 -12.59
C PRO A 59 4.20 0.35 -11.45
N GLU A 60 3.14 -0.44 -11.56
CA GLU A 60 2.13 -0.63 -10.54
C GLU A 60 2.67 -1.33 -9.28
N LEU A 61 3.49 -2.38 -9.44
CA LEU A 61 4.06 -3.11 -8.31
C LEU A 61 5.04 -2.24 -7.51
N ASP A 62 5.88 -1.47 -8.20
CA ASP A 62 6.81 -0.54 -7.54
C ASP A 62 6.06 0.52 -6.72
N GLN A 63 4.98 1.07 -7.27
CA GLN A 63 4.12 2.03 -6.56
C GLN A 63 3.46 1.42 -5.32
N VAL A 64 2.95 0.19 -5.40
CA VAL A 64 2.35 -0.51 -4.26
C VAL A 64 3.38 -0.73 -3.15
N LEU A 65 4.58 -1.21 -3.50
CA LEU A 65 5.66 -1.43 -2.54
C LEU A 65 6.11 -0.12 -1.87
N SER A 66 6.24 0.95 -2.64
CA SER A 66 6.57 2.29 -2.13
C SER A 66 5.50 2.82 -1.16
N ALA A 67 4.23 2.64 -1.49
CA ALA A 67 3.09 3.00 -0.63
C ALA A 67 3.11 2.23 0.70
N LEU A 68 3.31 0.90 0.65
CA LEU A 68 3.45 0.06 1.84
C LEU A 68 4.62 0.52 2.70
N HIS A 69 5.77 0.82 2.09
CA HIS A 69 6.95 1.30 2.79
C HIS A 69 6.65 2.61 3.54
N ARG A 70 6.00 3.60 2.90
CA ARG A 70 5.59 4.85 3.57
C ARG A 70 4.70 4.59 4.78
N LEU A 71 3.70 3.70 4.66
CA LEU A 71 2.81 3.35 5.79
C LEU A 71 3.56 2.66 6.93
N ARG A 72 4.57 1.86 6.63
CA ARG A 72 5.42 1.21 7.65
C ARG A 72 6.32 2.24 8.35
N PHE A 73 6.96 3.12 7.61
CA PHE A 73 7.85 4.16 8.13
C PHE A 73 7.12 5.25 8.92
N ALA A 74 5.90 5.62 8.52
CA ALA A 74 5.09 6.59 9.26
C ALA A 74 4.80 6.11 10.69
N ALA A 75 4.51 4.83 10.89
CA ALA A 75 4.25 4.28 12.22
C ALA A 75 5.48 4.29 13.13
N ASP A 76 6.68 4.12 12.57
CA ASP A 76 7.94 4.19 13.32
C ASP A 76 8.16 5.61 13.87
N ARG A 77 7.78 6.65 13.10
CA ARG A 77 7.82 8.04 13.56
C ARG A 77 6.77 8.38 14.62
N GLU A 78 5.56 7.83 14.51
CA GLU A 78 4.48 8.07 15.50
C GLU A 78 4.70 7.31 16.81
N HIS A 79 5.27 6.10 16.76
CA HIS A 79 5.61 5.33 17.98
C HIS A 79 6.89 5.80 18.68
N SER A 80 7.74 6.56 17.99
CA SER A 80 9.01 7.05 18.53
C SER A 80 8.94 8.44 19.14
N ALA A 81 7.75 8.97 19.47
CA ALA A 81 7.67 10.10 20.39
C ALA A 81 8.06 9.60 21.80
N PRO A 82 9.31 9.82 22.26
CA PRO A 82 9.73 9.32 23.54
C PRO A 82 9.13 10.25 24.58
N THR A 83 8.00 9.84 25.16
CA THR A 83 7.55 10.40 26.42
C THR A 83 8.51 9.94 27.51
N LYS A 84 9.61 10.68 27.68
CA LYS A 84 10.49 10.67 28.85
C LYS A 84 11.39 11.91 28.80
N GLN A 85 11.53 12.71 29.84
CA GLN A 85 10.98 12.60 31.19
C GLN A 85 11.10 13.97 31.85
N GLY A 86 10.04 14.43 32.51
CA GLY A 86 10.13 15.50 33.50
C GLY A 86 10.87 15.05 34.77
N GLY A 87 11.37 16.04 35.51
CA GLY A 87 11.95 15.94 36.86
C GLY A 87 13.43 15.50 36.84
N ALA A 88 14.39 16.20 37.44
CA ALA A 88 14.36 17.16 38.55
C ALA A 88 15.48 18.20 38.41
#